data_AF-A0A428W746-F1
#
_entry.id   AF-A0A428W746-F1
#
_cell.length_a   1.000
_cell.length_b   1.000
_cell.length_c   1.000
_cell.angle_alpha   90.00
_cell.angle_beta   90.00
_cell.angle_gamma   90.00
#
_symmetry.space_group_name_H-M   'P 1'
#
loop_
_entity.id
_entity.type
_entity.pdbx_description
1 polymer ?
#
loop_
_entity_poly.entity_id
_entity_poly.type
_entity_poly.pdbx_seq_one_letter_code
_entity_poly.pdbx_strand_id
1 'polypeptide(L)'
;MFDRLAETEASDQLAEVILGAYAGDEELRAVLAGEDARLPRPSDSVEVRENVYLDRVSVAGFRGIGPKATLHLQPQNGLTLVVGRNGSGKSSFAEAIELALTGDSQRWAERNSIFRDGWRNLHTSAPCEIDLIARLDGVAAPLRIRRSWSEDATEPGQAKISLPDIEALGWQQSMDTYRPFLTANDLGRLMSSRPSELFDAMAPLLAIEPVTDAETRLKNLR
;
A
#
# COMPACT_ATOMS: atom_id res chain seq x y z
N MET A 1 3.22 -8.83 -20.73
CA MET A 1 3.64 -7.81 -21.73
C MET A 1 4.85 -8.32 -22.50
N PHE A 2 5.92 -8.73 -21.81
CA PHE A 2 7.13 -9.31 -22.40
C PHE A 2 6.85 -10.51 -23.34
N ASP A 3 6.01 -11.46 -22.91
CA ASP A 3 5.64 -12.60 -23.78
C ASP A 3 4.85 -12.17 -25.03
N ARG A 4 3.99 -11.15 -24.91
CA ARG A 4 3.23 -10.62 -26.05
C ARG A 4 4.09 -9.86 -27.05
N LEU A 5 5.15 -9.18 -26.60
CA LEU A 5 6.12 -8.55 -27.50
C LEU A 5 6.94 -9.61 -28.24
N ALA A 6 7.27 -10.73 -27.59
CA ALA A 6 7.93 -11.87 -28.23
C ALA A 6 7.03 -12.65 -29.20
N GLU A 7 5.70 -12.64 -28.98
CA GLU A 7 4.71 -13.27 -29.87
C GLU A 7 4.25 -12.39 -31.04
N THR A 8 4.53 -11.09 -31.02
CA THR A 8 4.20 -10.18 -32.13
C THR A 8 5.34 -10.22 -33.15
N GLU A 9 5.07 -10.19 -34.47
CA GLU A 9 6.08 -10.04 -35.54
C GLU A 9 6.80 -8.66 -35.52
N ALA A 10 7.05 -8.09 -34.34
CA ALA A 10 7.91 -6.94 -34.19
C ALA A 10 9.36 -7.37 -34.49
N SER A 11 10.08 -6.58 -35.28
CA SER A 11 11.54 -6.75 -35.44
C SER A 11 12.20 -6.78 -34.06
N ASP A 12 13.18 -7.67 -33.85
CA ASP A 12 13.95 -7.76 -32.61
C ASP A 12 14.47 -6.37 -32.15
N GLN A 13 14.85 -5.52 -33.10
CA GLN A 13 15.26 -4.14 -32.82
C GLN A 13 14.15 -3.27 -32.22
N LEU A 14 12.90 -3.43 -32.66
CA LEU A 14 11.77 -2.67 -32.10
C LEU A 14 11.48 -3.15 -30.67
N ALA A 15 11.59 -4.45 -30.41
CA ALA A 15 11.46 -5.00 -29.07
C ALA A 15 12.55 -4.45 -28.15
N GLU A 16 13.82 -4.43 -28.59
CA GLU A 16 14.93 -3.86 -27.82
C GLU A 16 14.74 -2.38 -27.49
N VAL A 17 14.24 -1.57 -28.43
CA VAL A 17 13.96 -0.15 -28.20
C VAL A 17 12.85 0.04 -27.15
N ILE A 18 11.78 -0.76 -27.22
CA ILE A 18 10.69 -0.72 -26.23
C ILE A 18 11.20 -1.14 -24.85
N LEU A 19 12.00 -2.21 -24.79
CA LEU A 19 12.58 -2.72 -23.56
C LEU A 19 13.61 -1.75 -22.95
N GLY A 20 14.39 -1.07 -23.79
CA GLY A 20 15.32 -0.02 -23.35
C GLY A 20 14.58 1.17 -22.76
N ALA A 21 13.49 1.61 -23.41
CA ALA A 21 12.63 2.66 -22.87
C ALA A 21 11.97 2.27 -21.55
N TYR A 22 11.61 1.00 -21.39
CA TYR A 22 11.09 0.46 -20.14
C TYR A 22 12.15 0.43 -19.03
N ALA A 23 13.39 0.02 -19.34
CA ALA A 23 14.48 -0.06 -18.38
C ALA A 23 14.98 1.32 -17.89
N GLY A 24 14.95 2.34 -18.75
CA GLY A 24 15.28 3.71 -18.38
C GLY A 24 16.03 4.48 -19.47
N ASP A 25 16.31 5.76 -19.21
CA ASP A 25 16.91 6.66 -20.19
C ASP A 25 18.32 6.23 -20.63
N GLU A 26 19.13 5.70 -19.71
CA GLU A 26 20.48 5.21 -20.03
C GLU A 26 20.42 4.01 -20.96
N GLU A 27 19.58 3.02 -20.64
CA GLU A 27 19.45 1.80 -21.42
C GLU A 27 18.79 2.07 -22.78
N LEU A 28 17.82 2.99 -22.86
CA LEU A 28 17.27 3.46 -24.13
C LEU A 28 18.34 4.10 -25.02
N ARG A 29 19.23 4.93 -24.45
CA ARG A 29 20.33 5.53 -25.22
C ARG A 29 21.32 4.48 -25.70
N ALA A 30 21.67 3.50 -24.86
CA ALA A 30 22.56 2.41 -25.23
C ALA A 30 22.00 1.61 -26.41
N VAL A 31 20.70 1.23 -26.38
CA VAL A 31 20.04 0.54 -27.51
C VAL A 31 20.08 1.39 -28.78
N LEU A 32 19.75 2.68 -28.70
CA LEU A 32 19.77 3.58 -29.87
C LEU A 32 21.18 3.79 -30.45
N ALA A 33 22.21 3.73 -29.60
CA ALA A 33 23.61 3.83 -29.99
C ALA A 33 24.18 2.50 -30.54
N GLY A 34 23.44 1.39 -30.45
CA GLY A 34 23.93 0.05 -30.77
C GLY A 34 24.97 -0.47 -29.77
N GLU A 35 24.93 0.03 -28.54
CA GLU A 35 25.77 -0.40 -27.41
C GLU A 35 25.08 -1.51 -26.61
N ASP A 36 25.85 -2.23 -25.79
CA ASP A 36 25.30 -3.25 -24.89
C ASP A 36 24.38 -2.62 -23.83
N ALA A 37 23.09 -2.92 -23.90
CA ALA A 37 22.07 -2.46 -22.95
C ALA A 37 21.61 -3.59 -22.01
N ARG A 38 21.33 -3.26 -20.75
CA ARG A 38 20.77 -4.22 -19.77
C ARG A 38 19.25 -4.24 -19.86
N LEU A 39 18.75 -4.97 -20.84
CA LEU A 39 17.32 -5.09 -21.06
C LEU A 39 16.65 -6.03 -20.04
N PRO A 40 15.42 -5.72 -19.61
CA PRO A 40 14.64 -6.60 -18.76
C PRO A 40 14.35 -7.88 -19.53
N ARG A 41 14.77 -9.02 -18.98
CA ARG A 41 14.40 -10.34 -19.49
C ARG A 41 13.20 -10.83 -18.70
N PRO A 42 12.31 -11.64 -19.30
CA PRO A 42 11.36 -12.42 -18.52
C PRO A 42 12.15 -13.22 -17.47
N SER A 43 12.06 -12.84 -16.20
CA SER A 43 12.66 -13.63 -15.13
C SER A 43 11.64 -14.69 -14.70
N ASP A 44 12.04 -15.95 -14.69
CA ASP A 44 11.23 -17.05 -14.13
C ASP A 44 11.08 -16.96 -12.60
N SER A 45 11.70 -15.97 -11.96
CA SER A 45 11.58 -15.74 -10.52
C SER A 45 11.11 -14.32 -10.25
N VAL A 46 9.79 -14.13 -10.20
CA VAL A 46 9.24 -13.14 -9.29
C VAL A 46 9.77 -13.54 -7.91
N GLU A 47 10.62 -12.72 -7.28
CA GLU A 47 10.98 -12.94 -5.88
C GLU A 47 9.67 -13.15 -5.11
N VAL A 48 9.50 -14.35 -4.56
CA VAL A 48 8.31 -14.70 -3.78
C VAL A 48 8.35 -13.82 -2.54
N ARG A 49 7.69 -12.67 -2.61
CA ARG A 49 7.39 -11.88 -1.41
C ARG A 49 6.49 -12.75 -0.55
N GLU A 50 6.95 -13.08 0.65
CA GLU A 50 6.18 -13.88 1.61
C GLU A 50 4.81 -13.23 1.80
N ASN A 51 3.73 -13.99 1.62
CA ASN A 51 2.39 -13.44 1.83
C ASN A 51 2.22 -13.11 3.31
N VAL A 52 1.55 -11.99 3.57
CA VAL A 52 1.27 -11.50 4.92
C VAL A 52 -0.23 -11.53 5.13
N TYR A 53 -0.65 -12.24 6.16
CA TYR A 53 -2.05 -12.40 6.50
C TYR A 53 -2.36 -11.78 7.86
N LEU A 54 -3.37 -10.92 7.91
CA LEU A 54 -3.86 -10.38 9.18
C LEU A 54 -4.55 -11.49 9.99
N ASP A 55 -4.10 -11.72 11.22
CA ASP A 55 -4.72 -12.64 12.20
C ASP A 55 -5.65 -11.86 13.13
N ARG A 56 -5.19 -10.72 13.64
CA ARG A 56 -5.92 -9.99 14.67
C ARG A 56 -5.55 -8.53 14.71
N VAL A 57 -6.53 -7.69 15.03
CA VAL A 57 -6.30 -6.33 15.50
C VAL A 57 -7.07 -6.10 16.80
N SER A 58 -6.37 -5.62 17.83
CA SER A 58 -6.96 -5.14 19.07
C SER A 58 -6.75 -3.64 19.18
N VAL A 59 -7.79 -2.92 19.58
CA VAL A 59 -7.80 -1.46 19.61
C VAL A 59 -8.42 -0.97 20.91
N ALA A 60 -7.79 0.02 21.55
CA ALA A 60 -8.32 0.73 22.70
C ALA A 60 -7.95 2.22 22.62
N GLY A 61 -8.85 3.10 23.09
CA GLY A 61 -8.59 4.54 23.12
C GLY A 61 -8.48 5.22 21.75
N PHE A 62 -9.04 4.63 20.68
CA PHE A 62 -8.92 5.10 19.29
C PHE A 62 -10.29 5.36 18.65
N ARG A 63 -10.48 6.56 18.08
CA ARG A 63 -11.75 6.99 17.47
C ARG A 63 -12.94 6.69 18.40
N GLY A 64 -13.98 6.02 17.90
CA GLY A 64 -15.14 5.61 18.70
C GLY A 64 -14.90 4.38 19.59
N ILE A 65 -13.73 3.74 19.54
CA ILE A 65 -13.39 2.56 20.35
C ILE A 65 -12.72 3.03 21.64
N GLY A 66 -13.48 3.04 22.73
CA GLY A 66 -12.98 3.35 24.07
C GLY A 66 -12.33 2.13 24.72
N PRO A 67 -13.12 1.22 25.33
CA PRO A 67 -12.61 -0.04 25.86
C PRO A 67 -11.99 -0.92 24.78
N LYS A 68 -11.05 -1.79 25.19
CA LYS A 68 -10.36 -2.71 24.29
C LYS A 68 -11.36 -3.58 23.54
N ALA A 69 -11.35 -3.45 22.21
CA ALA A 69 -12.12 -4.29 21.30
C ALA A 69 -11.15 -5.04 20.37
N THR A 70 -11.51 -6.26 19.99
CA THR A 70 -10.66 -7.12 19.14
C THR A 70 -11.45 -7.64 17.96
N LEU A 71 -10.88 -7.48 16.77
CA LEU A 71 -11.34 -8.13 15.54
C LEU A 71 -10.39 -9.27 15.22
N HIS A 72 -10.93 -10.48 15.15
CA HIS A 72 -10.24 -11.68 14.71
C HIS A 72 -10.52 -11.90 13.23
N LEU A 73 -9.47 -12.23 12.48
CA LEU A 73 -9.50 -12.52 11.06
C LEU A 73 -8.94 -13.93 10.84
N GLN A 74 -9.31 -14.55 9.73
CA GLN A 74 -8.70 -15.81 9.33
C GLN A 74 -7.44 -15.48 8.51
N PRO A 75 -6.23 -15.81 8.99
CA PRO A 75 -4.99 -15.45 8.31
C PRO A 75 -4.72 -16.42 7.14
N GLN A 76 -5.55 -16.33 6.11
CA GLN A 76 -5.49 -17.15 4.91
C GLN A 76 -6.04 -16.36 3.71
N ASN A 77 -5.76 -16.83 2.50
CA ASN A 77 -6.38 -16.29 1.30
C ASN A 77 -7.91 -16.39 1.39
N GLY A 78 -8.60 -15.28 1.13
CA GLY A 78 -10.06 -15.25 1.14
C GLY A 78 -10.66 -13.85 1.24
N LEU A 79 -11.98 -13.80 1.30
CA LEU A 79 -12.75 -12.58 1.50
C LEU A 79 -13.34 -12.58 2.92
N THR A 80 -12.94 -11.61 3.75
CA THR A 80 -13.55 -11.39 5.07
C THR A 80 -14.52 -10.20 5.00
N LEU A 81 -15.79 -10.44 5.33
CA LEU A 81 -16.81 -9.39 5.41
C LEU A 81 -17.07 -9.00 6.87
N VAL A 82 -16.82 -7.73 7.21
CA VAL A 82 -17.11 -7.17 8.54
C VAL A 82 -18.43 -6.38 8.48
N VAL A 83 -19.48 -6.90 9.12
CA VAL A 83 -20.82 -6.30 9.13
C VAL A 83 -21.21 -5.76 10.51
N GLY A 84 -22.05 -4.73 10.53
CA GLY A 84 -22.51 -4.11 11.77
C GLY A 84 -23.20 -2.77 11.52
N ARG A 85 -23.94 -2.28 12.51
CA ARG A 85 -24.66 -0.99 12.43
C ARG A 85 -23.72 0.19 12.20
N ASN A 86 -24.24 1.31 11.68
CA ASN A 86 -23.47 2.55 11.61
C ASN A 86 -23.00 2.96 13.01
N GLY A 87 -21.75 3.41 13.12
CA GLY A 87 -21.12 3.73 14.41
C GLY A 87 -20.56 2.53 15.19
N SER A 88 -20.67 1.29 14.70
CA SER A 88 -20.17 0.09 15.41
C SER A 88 -18.64 -0.09 15.40
N GLY A 89 -17.87 0.90 14.94
CA GLY A 89 -16.40 0.84 14.92
C GLY A 89 -15.75 0.12 13.73
N LYS A 90 -16.51 -0.34 12.72
CA LYS A 90 -15.94 -1.02 11.52
C LYS A 90 -14.84 -0.20 10.83
N SER A 91 -15.15 1.06 10.52
CA SER A 91 -14.18 1.98 9.92
C SER A 91 -13.05 2.34 10.88
N SER A 92 -13.32 2.36 12.20
CA SER A 92 -12.29 2.58 13.21
C SER A 92 -11.28 1.42 13.26
N PHE A 93 -11.71 0.17 13.06
CA PHE A 93 -10.78 -0.95 12.92
C PHE A 93 -9.94 -0.85 11.65
N ALA A 94 -10.55 -0.50 10.50
CA ALA A 94 -9.80 -0.31 9.25
C ALA A 94 -8.74 0.79 9.39
N GLU A 95 -9.11 1.96 9.94
CA GLU A 95 -8.18 3.06 10.18
C GLU A 95 -7.11 2.72 11.22
N ALA A 96 -7.42 1.89 12.22
CA ALA A 96 -6.43 1.43 13.20
C ALA A 96 -5.37 0.54 12.55
N ILE A 97 -5.77 -0.35 11.63
CA ILE A 97 -4.82 -1.20 10.89
C ILE A 97 -3.96 -0.32 9.97
N GLU A 98 -4.57 0.65 9.25
CA GLU A 98 -3.82 1.61 8.44
C GLU A 98 -2.76 2.32 9.30
N LEU A 99 -3.19 2.97 10.39
CA LEU A 99 -2.29 3.67 11.29
C LEU A 99 -1.18 2.77 11.83
N ALA A 100 -1.51 1.53 12.22
CA ALA A 100 -0.52 0.57 12.71
C ALA A 100 0.60 0.33 11.71
N LEU A 101 0.24 0.11 10.44
CA LEU A 101 1.15 -0.26 9.36
C LEU A 101 1.94 0.92 8.79
N THR A 102 1.27 2.04 8.49
CA THR A 102 1.86 3.16 7.72
C THR A 102 2.35 4.29 8.62
N GLY A 103 1.79 4.41 9.82
CA GLY A 103 2.00 5.56 10.69
C GLY A 103 1.24 6.82 10.33
N ASP A 104 0.45 6.77 9.26
CA ASP A 104 -0.35 7.88 8.81
C ASP A 104 -1.56 7.39 8.00
N SER A 105 -2.73 8.03 8.15
CA SER A 105 -3.91 7.69 7.37
C SER A 105 -4.11 8.68 6.23
N GLN A 106 -4.39 8.19 5.02
CA GLN A 106 -4.57 9.04 3.83
C GLN A 106 -5.73 10.05 3.98
N ARG A 107 -6.70 9.75 4.85
CA ARG A 107 -7.77 10.68 5.26
C ARG A 107 -7.28 11.96 5.92
N TRP A 108 -6.08 11.97 6.51
CA TRP A 108 -5.54 13.12 7.26
C TRP A 108 -4.65 14.03 6.41
N ALA A 109 -4.13 13.53 5.29
CA ALA A 109 -3.32 14.30 4.36
C ALA A 109 -4.15 15.33 3.57
N GLU A 110 -5.42 15.03 3.29
CA GLU A 110 -6.26 15.84 2.37
C GLU A 110 -7.33 16.72 3.05
N ARG A 111 -7.51 16.74 4.39
CA ARG A 111 -8.58 17.55 5.02
C ARG A 111 -8.21 18.30 6.31
N ASN A 112 -8.85 19.47 6.44
CA ASN A 112 -8.78 20.48 7.51
C ASN A 112 -8.60 19.96 8.94
N SER A 113 -7.89 20.77 9.74
CA SER A 113 -7.48 20.61 11.15
C SER A 113 -8.41 19.82 12.08
N ILE A 114 -9.73 19.87 11.89
CA ILE A 114 -10.75 19.22 12.74
C ILE A 114 -10.60 17.69 12.80
N PHE A 115 -10.06 17.04 11.75
CA PHE A 115 -9.91 15.57 11.74
C PHE A 115 -8.60 15.06 12.33
N ARG A 116 -7.56 15.90 12.39
CA ARG A 116 -6.32 15.61 13.14
C ARG A 116 -6.56 15.57 14.64
N ASP A 117 -7.60 16.24 15.13
CA ASP A 117 -7.97 16.26 16.54
C ASP A 117 -8.84 15.06 16.97
N GLY A 118 -9.42 14.32 16.00
CA GLY A 118 -10.44 13.29 16.26
C GLY A 118 -9.95 11.84 16.21
N TRP A 119 -8.64 11.59 16.23
CA TRP A 119 -8.08 10.23 16.11
C TRP A 119 -8.11 9.44 17.43
N ARG A 120 -7.97 10.13 18.57
CA ARG A 120 -8.12 9.52 19.90
C ARG A 120 -9.57 9.41 20.32
N ASN A 121 -9.84 8.46 21.21
CA ASN A 121 -11.09 8.44 21.93
C ASN A 121 -11.08 9.53 23.01
N LEU A 122 -12.02 10.47 22.96
CA LEU A 122 -12.11 11.56 23.94
C LEU A 122 -12.70 11.12 25.30
N HIS A 123 -13.24 9.91 25.38
CA HIS A 123 -13.93 9.39 26.57
C HIS A 123 -13.13 8.31 27.29
N THR A 124 -11.98 7.89 26.76
CA THR A 124 -11.12 6.86 27.33
C THR A 124 -9.70 7.36 27.29
N SER A 125 -9.09 7.46 28.46
CA SER A 125 -7.75 7.99 28.63
C SER A 125 -6.71 6.85 28.65
N ALA A 126 -7.06 5.68 29.18
CA ALA A 126 -6.23 4.47 29.08
C ALA A 126 -7.09 3.18 29.05
N PRO A 127 -6.62 2.10 28.40
CA PRO A 127 -5.41 2.04 27.55
C PRO A 127 -5.63 2.71 26.18
N CYS A 128 -4.55 3.27 25.62
CA CYS A 128 -4.49 3.91 24.32
C CYS A 128 -3.50 3.15 23.42
N GLU A 129 -3.99 2.12 22.73
CA GLU A 129 -3.14 1.20 21.96
C GLU A 129 -3.85 0.59 20.74
N ILE A 130 -3.03 0.26 19.74
CA ILE A 130 -3.38 -0.64 18.63
C ILE A 130 -2.36 -1.77 18.66
N ASP A 131 -2.85 -3.00 18.65
CA ASP A 131 -2.05 -4.23 18.67
C ASP A 131 -2.48 -5.12 17.50
N LEU A 132 -1.63 -5.19 16.49
CA LEU A 132 -1.87 -5.91 15.24
C LEU A 132 -0.99 -7.17 15.22
N ILE A 133 -1.58 -8.30 14.84
CA ILE A 133 -0.90 -9.58 14.68
C ILE A 133 -1.10 -10.04 13.24
N ALA A 134 0.00 -10.37 12.57
CA ALA A 134 0.03 -10.92 11.23
C ALA A 134 0.83 -12.24 11.17
N ARG A 135 0.52 -13.06 10.18
CA ARG A 135 1.20 -14.32 9.86
C ARG A 135 1.93 -14.16 8.54
N LEU A 136 3.19 -14.61 8.48
CA LEU A 136 3.98 -14.64 7.26
C LEU A 136 4.09 -16.10 6.81
N ASP A 137 3.95 -16.34 5.52
CA ASP A 137 4.14 -17.68 4.95
C ASP A 137 5.56 -18.19 5.25
N GLY A 138 5.67 -19.43 5.72
CA GLY A 138 6.95 -20.05 6.06
C GLY A 138 7.56 -19.62 7.40
N VAL A 139 7.00 -18.61 8.09
CA VAL A 139 7.49 -18.13 9.39
C VAL A 139 6.60 -18.62 10.53
N ALA A 140 7.17 -19.39 11.46
CA ALA A 140 6.41 -19.96 12.59
C ALA A 140 5.93 -18.90 13.59
N ALA A 141 6.75 -17.87 13.85
CA ALA A 141 6.43 -16.81 14.79
C ALA A 141 5.55 -15.74 14.12
N PRO A 142 4.44 -15.29 14.74
CA PRO A 142 3.64 -14.21 14.19
C PRO A 142 4.38 -12.88 14.30
N LEU A 143 4.16 -12.02 13.30
CA LEU A 143 4.57 -10.63 13.36
C LEU A 143 3.59 -9.85 14.25
N ARG A 144 4.12 -9.08 15.19
CA ARG A 144 3.33 -8.21 16.08
C ARG A 144 3.75 -6.76 15.89
N ILE A 145 2.77 -5.92 15.58
CA ILE A 145 2.94 -4.48 15.41
C ILE A 145 2.11 -3.80 16.47
N ARG A 146 2.75 -3.06 17.38
CA ARG A 146 2.04 -2.32 18.42
C ARG A 146 2.28 -0.83 18.27
N ARG A 147 1.21 -0.06 18.41
CA ARG A 147 1.26 1.39 18.60
C ARG A 147 0.60 1.76 19.91
N SER A 148 1.20 2.68 20.63
CA SER A 148 0.64 3.21 21.87
C SER A 148 0.92 4.70 21.98
N TRP A 149 0.00 5.45 22.57
CA TRP A 149 0.14 6.89 22.75
C TRP A 149 -0.27 7.30 24.16
N SER A 150 0.20 8.47 24.60
CA SER A 150 -0.23 9.08 25.85
C SER A 150 -1.57 9.77 25.71
N GLU A 151 -2.20 10.05 26.85
CA GLU A 151 -3.44 10.83 26.94
C GLU A 151 -3.31 12.25 26.38
N ASP A 152 -2.10 12.80 26.41
CA ASP A 152 -1.79 14.15 25.93
C ASP A 152 -1.43 14.19 24.44
N ALA A 153 -1.41 13.05 23.75
CA ALA A 153 -0.96 13.00 22.35
C ALA A 153 -1.92 13.81 21.45
N THR A 154 -1.47 14.90 20.86
CA THR A 154 -2.29 15.72 19.97
C THR A 154 -2.30 15.17 18.55
N GLU A 155 -1.22 14.50 18.13
CA GLU A 155 -1.03 14.08 16.74
C GLU A 155 -0.77 12.56 16.63
N PRO A 156 -1.26 11.90 15.57
CA PRO A 156 -1.03 10.46 15.35
C PRO A 156 0.46 10.06 15.33
N GLY A 157 1.34 10.94 14.83
CA GLY A 157 2.78 10.71 14.79
C GLY A 157 3.45 10.62 16.17
N GLN A 158 2.77 11.03 17.24
CA GLN A 158 3.25 10.88 18.62
C GLN A 158 3.01 9.47 19.19
N ALA A 159 2.29 8.61 18.45
CA ALA A 159 2.13 7.21 18.83
C ALA A 159 3.48 6.49 18.73
N LYS A 160 3.98 6.03 19.89
CA LYS A 160 5.17 5.19 19.97
C LYS A 160 4.88 3.84 19.33
N ILE A 161 5.76 3.46 18.43
CA ILE A 161 5.71 2.19 17.74
C ILE A 161 6.63 1.22 18.48
N SER A 162 6.13 0.01 18.75
CA SER A 162 6.93 -1.13 19.19
C SER A 162 6.83 -2.21 18.13
N LEU A 163 7.96 -2.47 17.48
CA LEU A 163 8.11 -3.34 16.32
C LEU A 163 9.32 -4.26 16.49
N PRO A 164 9.28 -5.48 15.94
CA PRO A 164 10.38 -5.97 15.13
C PRO A 164 10.38 -5.15 13.82
N ASP A 165 11.48 -4.45 13.59
CA ASP A 165 11.73 -3.48 12.52
C ASP A 165 10.91 -3.66 11.22
N ILE A 166 9.91 -2.79 10.94
CA ILE A 166 9.15 -2.79 9.67
C ILE A 166 10.09 -2.49 8.49
N GLU A 167 11.13 -1.72 8.72
CA GLU A 167 12.16 -1.41 7.72
C GLU A 167 12.90 -2.69 7.31
N ALA A 168 13.14 -3.61 8.25
CA ALA A 168 13.72 -4.93 7.96
C ALA A 168 12.79 -5.86 7.17
N LEU A 169 11.48 -5.57 7.11
CA LEU A 169 10.52 -6.30 6.28
C LEU A 169 10.48 -5.78 4.83
N GLY A 170 11.09 -4.61 4.55
CA GLY A 170 11.10 -4.01 3.21
C GLY A 170 9.72 -3.57 2.69
N TRP A 171 8.73 -3.42 3.58
CA TRP A 171 7.35 -3.14 3.19
C TRP A 171 7.07 -1.68 2.90
N GLN A 172 7.97 -0.77 3.28
CA GLN A 172 7.79 0.68 3.15
C GLN A 172 7.33 1.08 1.74
N GLN A 173 8.11 0.69 0.72
CA GLN A 173 7.81 0.99 -0.68
C GLN A 173 6.50 0.33 -1.14
N SER A 174 6.24 -0.90 -0.71
CA SER A 174 4.99 -1.59 -1.07
C SER A 174 3.76 -0.96 -0.41
N MET A 175 3.89 -0.40 0.79
CA MET A 175 2.80 0.29 1.48
C MET A 175 2.53 1.68 0.90
N ASP A 176 3.56 2.36 0.39
CA ASP A 176 3.41 3.62 -0.33
C ASP A 176 2.71 3.40 -1.69
N THR A 177 3.10 2.36 -2.42
CA THR A 177 2.52 2.01 -3.74
C THR A 177 1.12 1.39 -3.63
N TYR A 178 0.92 0.45 -2.72
CA TYR A 178 -0.30 -0.36 -2.61
C TYR A 178 -1.10 -0.06 -1.34
N ARG A 179 -1.20 1.22 -0.95
CA ARG A 179 -1.97 1.71 0.22
C ARG A 179 -3.16 0.78 0.51
N PRO A 180 -3.11 -0.05 1.55
CA PRO A 180 -3.96 -1.24 1.64
C PRO A 180 -5.42 -0.92 2.04
N PHE A 181 -5.81 0.35 2.04
CA PHE A 181 -7.11 0.82 2.50
C PHE A 181 -7.77 1.71 1.46
N LEU A 182 -8.94 1.28 1.01
CA LEU A 182 -9.83 2.07 0.18
C LEU A 182 -11.10 2.38 0.97
N THR A 183 -11.31 3.65 1.35
CA THR A 183 -12.55 3.99 2.06
C THR A 183 -13.72 4.08 1.09
N ALA A 184 -14.96 3.93 1.59
CA ALA A 184 -16.16 4.10 0.75
C ALA A 184 -16.23 5.48 0.07
N ASN A 185 -15.67 6.51 0.69
CA ASN A 185 -15.58 7.84 0.09
C ASN A 185 -14.52 7.90 -1.00
N ASP A 186 -13.40 7.19 -0.84
CA ASP A 186 -12.34 7.14 -1.86
C ASP A 186 -12.83 6.33 -3.06
N LEU A 187 -13.51 5.21 -2.82
CA LEU A 187 -14.18 4.46 -3.88
C LEU A 187 -15.25 5.30 -4.59
N GLY A 188 -16.06 6.05 -3.84
CA GLY A 188 -17.05 6.96 -4.41
C GLY A 188 -16.42 8.05 -5.27
N ARG A 189 -15.33 8.67 -4.79
CA ARG A 189 -14.53 9.63 -5.56
C ARG A 189 -14.03 8.99 -6.84
N LEU A 190 -13.32 7.87 -6.74
CA LEU A 190 -12.79 7.12 -7.90
C LEU A 190 -13.88 6.86 -8.95
N MET A 191 -15.05 6.37 -8.55
CA MET A 191 -16.14 6.09 -9.48
C MET A 191 -16.76 7.34 -10.11
N SER A 192 -16.68 8.48 -9.44
CA SER A 192 -17.17 9.78 -9.94
C SER A 192 -16.12 10.62 -10.67
N SER A 193 -14.85 10.21 -10.61
CA SER A 193 -13.72 10.88 -11.24
C SER A 193 -13.81 10.84 -12.77
N ARG A 194 -13.11 11.76 -13.44
CA ARG A 194 -12.92 11.64 -14.89
C ARG A 194 -12.10 10.38 -15.21
N PRO A 195 -12.28 9.76 -16.39
CA PRO A 195 -11.55 8.54 -16.76
C PRO A 195 -10.02 8.66 -16.65
N SER A 196 -9.45 9.84 -16.92
CA SER A 196 -8.01 10.11 -16.75
C SER A 196 -7.59 10.11 -15.28
N GLU A 197 -8.37 10.75 -14.41
CA GLU A 197 -8.10 10.79 -12.96
C GLU A 197 -8.25 9.41 -12.31
N LEU A 198 -9.19 8.60 -12.80
CA LEU A 198 -9.32 7.19 -12.40
C LEU A 198 -8.09 6.39 -12.85
N PHE A 199 -7.64 6.58 -14.08
CA PHE A 199 -6.44 5.92 -14.60
C PHE A 199 -5.21 6.30 -13.77
N ASP A 200 -4.99 7.59 -13.51
CA ASP A 200 -3.88 8.10 -12.70
C ASP A 200 -3.90 7.53 -11.27
N ALA A 201 -5.09 7.31 -10.69
CA ALA A 201 -5.23 6.74 -9.36
C ALA A 201 -5.06 5.19 -9.33
N MET A 202 -5.37 4.49 -10.42
CA MET A 202 -5.22 3.03 -10.51
C MET A 202 -3.87 2.59 -11.06
N ALA A 203 -3.20 3.42 -11.85
CA ALA A 203 -1.92 3.07 -12.49
C ALA A 203 -0.86 2.60 -11.46
N PRO A 204 -0.73 3.23 -10.27
CA PRO A 204 0.16 2.72 -9.22
C PRO A 204 -0.22 1.38 -8.62
N LEU A 205 -1.52 1.14 -8.45
CA LEU A 205 -2.02 -0.13 -7.95
C LEU A 205 -1.77 -1.28 -8.93
N LEU A 206 -1.72 -0.96 -10.22
CA LEU A 206 -1.49 -1.93 -11.29
C LEU A 206 0.00 -2.01 -11.71
N ALA A 207 0.87 -1.21 -11.06
CA ALA A 207 2.28 -1.07 -11.42
C ALA A 207 2.49 -0.76 -12.92
N ILE A 208 1.65 0.10 -13.48
CA ILE A 208 1.69 0.45 -14.91
C ILE A 208 2.67 1.62 -15.17
N GLU A 209 3.16 2.30 -14.14
CA GLU A 209 4.05 3.46 -14.28
C GLU A 209 5.28 3.22 -15.16
N PRO A 210 5.98 2.08 -15.03
CA PRO A 210 7.12 1.78 -15.91
C PRO A 210 6.72 1.76 -17.40
N VAL A 211 5.47 1.39 -17.71
CA VAL A 211 4.94 1.36 -19.08
C VAL A 211 4.62 2.78 -19.58
N THR A 212 3.99 3.62 -18.74
CA THR A 212 3.72 5.02 -19.10
C THR A 212 4.99 5.87 -19.22
N ASP A 213 6.00 5.58 -18.39
CA ASP A 213 7.31 6.20 -18.48
C ASP A 213 8.02 5.82 -19.78
N ALA A 214 7.96 4.53 -20.15
CA ALA A 214 8.49 4.06 -21.42
C ALA A 214 7.81 4.75 -22.61
N GLU A 215 6.48 4.86 -22.60
CA GLU A 215 5.73 5.56 -23.64
C GLU A 215 6.14 7.05 -23.75
N THR A 216 6.31 7.72 -22.61
CA THR A 216 6.74 9.12 -22.56
C THR A 216 8.15 9.30 -23.10
N ARG A 217 9.09 8.43 -22.71
CA ARG A 217 10.47 8.42 -23.24
C ARG A 217 10.46 8.24 -24.76
N LEU A 218 9.68 7.30 -25.29
CA LEU A 218 9.58 7.05 -26.73
C LEU A 218 8.95 8.22 -27.49
N LYS A 219 7.95 8.90 -26.91
CA LYS A 219 7.36 10.11 -27.51
C LYS A 219 8.36 11.27 -27.59
N ASN A 220 9.25 11.38 -26.60
CA ASN A 220 10.27 12.43 -26.54
C ASN A 220 11.48 12.18 -27.46
N LEU A 221 11.56 11.02 -28.12
CA LEU A 221 12.56 10.74 -29.16
C LEU A 221 12.18 11.32 -30.53
N ARG A 222 10.96 11.86 -30.69
CA ARG A 222 10.50 12.50 -31.92
C ARG A 222 11.04 13.91 -32.11
#